data_AF-A0A803P782-F1
#
_entry.id   AF-A0A803P782-F1
#
_cell.length_a   1.000
_cell.length_b   1.000
_cell.length_c   1.000
_cell.angle_alpha   90.00
_cell.angle_beta   90.00
_cell.angle_gamma   90.00
#
_symmetry.space_group_name_H-M   'P 1'
#
loop_
_entity.id
_entity.type
_entity.pdbx_description
1 polymer ?
#
loop_
_entity_poly.entity_id
_entity_poly.type
_entity_poly.pdbx_seq_one_letter_code
_entity_poly.pdbx_strand_id
1 'polypeptide(L)'
;MNFIRDSAITSFKLHMRYTYEISKVSRLDKWLAFIAEMKVKEIGLCVNRTVINNIGFHYYSLPKTLAVNAKYLTILKLSFVELDSSSSFSFPSLKTLSLARVRLGDNVVEKILMGSSSLESLDLHLCCLASDPQLRINIQHSLSLKFLYINLTKDLVELIELINLESLILVDVSFHKLMQGN
;
A
#
# COMPACT_ATOMS: atom_id res chain seq x y z
N MET A 1 21.22 -20.36 -9.77
CA MET A 1 21.79 -19.14 -10.38
C MET A 1 20.63 -18.30 -10.90
N ASN A 2 20.27 -17.20 -10.23
CA ASN A 2 19.22 -16.30 -10.72
C ASN A 2 19.90 -15.25 -11.60
N PHE A 3 19.72 -15.36 -12.91
CA PHE A 3 20.10 -14.31 -13.85
C PHE A 3 19.26 -13.07 -13.55
N ILE A 4 19.86 -12.11 -12.86
CA ILE A 4 19.28 -10.79 -12.68
C ILE A 4 19.31 -10.12 -14.06
N ARG A 5 18.14 -10.00 -14.71
CA ARG A 5 18.02 -9.32 -15.99
C ARG A 5 18.04 -7.82 -15.74
N ASP A 6 19.15 -7.17 -16.09
CA ASP A 6 19.13 -5.71 -16.26
C ASP A 6 18.16 -5.40 -17.40
N SER A 7 17.03 -4.83 -17.02
CA SER A 7 15.92 -4.51 -17.90
C SER A 7 15.88 -3.01 -18.12
N ALA A 8 15.60 -2.59 -19.36
CA ALA A 8 15.31 -1.19 -19.68
C ALA A 8 13.95 -0.72 -19.11
N ILE A 9 13.09 -1.66 -18.68
CA ILE A 9 11.80 -1.33 -18.04
C ILE A 9 12.06 -0.81 -16.63
N THR A 10 11.78 0.47 -16.42
CA THR A 10 11.93 1.16 -15.13
C THR A 10 10.60 1.35 -14.39
N SER A 11 9.48 1.27 -15.12
CA SER A 11 8.14 1.50 -14.60
C SER A 11 7.15 0.49 -15.18
N PHE A 12 6.27 -0.04 -14.34
CA PHE A 12 5.16 -0.90 -14.74
C PHE A 12 3.85 -0.33 -14.23
N LYS A 13 2.88 -0.14 -15.13
CA LYS A 13 1.56 0.43 -14.78
C LYS A 13 0.46 -0.44 -15.38
N LEU A 14 -0.42 -0.95 -14.53
CA LEU A 14 -1.59 -1.71 -14.92
C LEU A 14 -2.84 -1.01 -14.38
N HIS A 15 -3.77 -0.69 -15.27
CA HIS A 15 -5.07 -0.11 -14.92
C HIS A 15 -6.19 -0.92 -15.55
N MET A 16 -6.86 -1.73 -14.75
CA MET A 16 -8.04 -2.50 -15.13
C MET A 16 -9.29 -1.73 -14.69
N ARG A 17 -9.92 -1.02 -15.63
CA ARG A 17 -11.11 -0.20 -15.37
C ARG A 17 -12.34 -1.03 -15.00
N TYR A 18 -12.41 -2.25 -15.53
CA TYR A 18 -13.51 -3.18 -15.30
C TYR A 18 -13.12 -4.23 -14.26
N THR A 19 -14.13 -4.91 -13.71
CA THR A 19 -13.94 -6.02 -12.77
C THR A 19 -12.98 -7.04 -13.35
N TYR A 20 -11.96 -7.43 -12.59
CA TYR A 20 -11.05 -8.48 -13.03
C TYR A 20 -11.70 -9.86 -12.84
N GLU A 21 -11.40 -10.77 -13.76
CA GLU A 21 -11.89 -12.13 -13.66
C GLU A 21 -11.09 -12.89 -12.58
N ILE A 22 -11.76 -13.27 -11.48
CA ILE A 22 -11.12 -13.94 -10.34
C ILE A 22 -10.41 -15.23 -10.80
N SER A 23 -10.97 -15.93 -11.80
CA SER A 23 -10.36 -17.14 -12.38
C SER A 23 -8.97 -16.91 -13.00
N LYS A 24 -8.61 -15.64 -13.30
CA LYS A 24 -7.35 -15.24 -13.94
C LYS A 24 -6.35 -14.63 -12.97
N VAL A 25 -6.61 -14.66 -11.66
CA VAL A 25 -5.73 -14.11 -10.62
C VAL A 25 -4.28 -14.56 -10.77
N SER A 26 -4.07 -15.85 -11.07
CA SER A 26 -2.73 -16.43 -11.27
C SER A 26 -1.94 -15.84 -12.43
N ARG A 27 -2.61 -15.21 -13.41
CA ARG A 27 -1.93 -14.49 -14.50
C ARG A 27 -1.38 -13.15 -14.02
N LEU A 28 -2.14 -12.44 -13.19
CA LEU A 28 -1.69 -11.19 -12.56
C LEU A 28 -0.51 -11.45 -11.63
N ASP A 29 -0.59 -12.51 -10.82
CA ASP A 29 0.51 -12.89 -9.93
C ASP A 29 1.80 -13.17 -10.70
N LYS A 30 1.70 -13.87 -11.83
CA LYS A 30 2.85 -14.16 -12.71
C LYS A 30 3.45 -12.88 -13.31
N TRP A 31 2.61 -11.92 -13.72
CA TRP A 31 3.08 -10.64 -14.24
C TRP A 31 3.80 -9.83 -13.16
N LEU A 32 3.23 -9.75 -11.96
CA LEU A 32 3.86 -9.04 -10.85
C LEU A 32 5.16 -9.71 -10.40
N ALA A 33 5.20 -11.04 -10.34
CA ALA A 33 6.43 -11.77 -10.04
C ALA A 33 7.54 -11.48 -11.06
N PHE A 34 7.20 -11.52 -12.35
CA PHE A 34 8.12 -11.21 -13.44
C PHE A 34 8.66 -9.79 -13.35
N ILE A 35 7.78 -8.81 -13.15
CA ILE A 35 8.16 -7.39 -13.05
C ILE A 35 9.01 -7.12 -11.80
N ALA A 36 8.71 -7.77 -10.68
CA ALA A 36 9.49 -7.61 -9.44
C ALA A 36 10.96 -8.03 -9.62
N GLU A 37 11.23 -9.01 -10.48
CA GLU A 37 12.59 -9.47 -10.79
C GLU A 37 13.37 -8.50 -11.71
N MET A 38 12.70 -7.57 -12.38
CA MET A 38 13.29 -6.68 -13.38
C MET A 38 13.89 -5.37 -12.83
N LYS A 39 14.12 -5.28 -11.51
CA LYS A 39 14.60 -4.07 -10.81
C LYS A 39 13.80 -2.80 -11.13
N VAL A 40 12.49 -2.94 -11.36
CA VAL A 40 11.64 -1.77 -11.62
C VAL A 40 11.64 -0.80 -10.44
N LYS A 41 11.58 0.50 -10.75
CA LYS A 41 11.58 1.58 -9.77
C LYS A 41 10.18 2.09 -9.46
N GLU A 42 9.23 1.89 -10.37
CA GLU A 42 7.84 2.31 -10.19
C GLU A 42 6.88 1.18 -10.55
N ILE A 43 5.91 0.94 -9.66
CA ILE A 43 4.77 0.07 -9.91
C ILE A 43 3.50 0.85 -9.61
N GLY A 44 2.62 0.95 -10.60
CA GLY A 44 1.26 1.46 -10.46
C GLY A 44 0.26 0.35 -10.76
N LEU A 45 -0.59 0.01 -9.80
CA LEU A 45 -1.57 -1.05 -9.93
C LEU A 45 -2.96 -0.53 -9.56
N CYS A 46 -3.87 -0.51 -10.52
CA CYS A 46 -5.29 -0.30 -10.32
C CYS A 46 -6.03 -1.52 -10.84
N VAL A 47 -6.54 -2.35 -9.93
CA VAL A 47 -7.29 -3.57 -10.27
C VAL A 47 -8.67 -3.43 -9.65
N ASN A 48 -9.67 -3.08 -10.46
CA ASN A 48 -11.00 -2.79 -9.94
C ASN A 48 -11.59 -4.02 -9.21
N ARG A 49 -12.25 -3.78 -8.07
CA ARG A 49 -12.86 -4.81 -7.25
C ARG A 49 -13.96 -5.55 -8.02
N THR A 50 -14.09 -6.85 -7.80
CA THR A 50 -15.13 -7.67 -8.44
C THR A 50 -16.33 -7.80 -7.50
N VAL A 51 -17.53 -7.55 -8.03
CA VAL A 51 -18.76 -7.72 -7.24
C VAL A 51 -19.02 -9.22 -7.09
N ILE A 52 -19.10 -9.71 -5.85
CA ILE A 52 -19.51 -11.09 -5.55
C ILE A 52 -20.96 -11.06 -5.09
N ASN A 53 -21.92 -11.06 -6.02
CA ASN A 53 -23.37 -11.10 -5.75
C ASN A 53 -23.77 -10.31 -4.47
N ASN A 54 -24.60 -10.88 -3.59
CA ASN A 54 -25.07 -10.27 -2.34
C ASN A 54 -24.03 -10.31 -1.19
N ILE A 55 -22.78 -10.69 -1.46
CA ILE A 55 -21.73 -10.94 -0.45
C ILE A 55 -20.79 -9.73 -0.32
N GLY A 56 -20.73 -8.88 -1.35
CA GLY A 56 -19.96 -7.63 -1.33
C GLY A 56 -18.93 -7.56 -2.45
N PHE A 57 -17.72 -7.07 -2.11
CA PHE A 57 -16.65 -6.85 -3.08
C PHE A 57 -15.42 -7.73 -2.82
N HIS A 58 -14.93 -8.37 -3.88
CA HIS A 58 -13.65 -9.05 -3.93
C HIS A 58 -12.55 -8.06 -4.36
N TYR A 59 -11.53 -7.89 -3.53
CA TYR A 59 -10.35 -7.12 -3.89
C TYR A 59 -9.27 -8.07 -4.42
N TYR A 60 -8.38 -7.58 -5.28
CA TYR A 60 -7.19 -8.36 -5.64
C TYR A 60 -6.17 -8.27 -4.51
N SER A 61 -5.93 -9.38 -3.81
CA SER A 61 -4.94 -9.43 -2.75
C SER A 61 -3.54 -9.42 -3.36
N LEU A 62 -2.73 -8.43 -2.98
CA LEU A 62 -1.39 -8.24 -3.55
C LEU A 62 -0.49 -9.45 -3.21
N PRO A 63 0.20 -10.07 -4.19
CA PRO A 63 0.94 -11.30 -3.94
C PRO A 63 2.19 -11.01 -3.12
N LYS A 64 2.46 -11.87 -2.12
CA LYS A 64 3.63 -11.77 -1.23
C LYS A 64 4.96 -11.73 -1.99
N THR A 65 5.03 -12.41 -3.14
CA THR A 65 6.21 -12.43 -4.01
C THR A 65 6.63 -11.04 -4.48
N LEU A 66 5.67 -10.11 -4.64
CA LEU A 66 5.99 -8.74 -5.02
C LEU A 66 6.81 -8.05 -3.94
N ALA A 67 6.42 -8.17 -2.67
CA ALA A 67 7.16 -7.60 -1.55
C ALA A 67 8.57 -8.21 -1.41
N VAL A 68 8.69 -9.52 -1.61
CA VAL A 68 9.98 -10.23 -1.49
C VAL A 68 10.97 -9.82 -2.59
N ASN A 69 10.49 -9.62 -3.82
CA ASN A 69 11.36 -9.47 -4.99
C ASN A 69 11.59 -8.00 -5.39
N ALA A 70 10.65 -7.09 -5.13
CA ALA A 70 10.71 -5.70 -5.60
C ALA A 70 11.62 -4.79 -4.75
N LYS A 71 12.86 -5.21 -4.49
CA LYS A 71 13.82 -4.51 -3.60
C LYS A 71 14.26 -3.13 -4.09
N TYR A 72 14.18 -2.90 -5.40
CA TYR A 72 14.58 -1.65 -6.07
C TYR A 72 13.41 -0.67 -6.27
N LEU A 73 12.22 -1.06 -5.84
CA LEU A 73 11.02 -0.27 -6.01
C LEU A 73 11.13 1.01 -5.17
N THR A 74 11.03 2.16 -5.84
CA THR A 74 11.04 3.49 -5.19
C THR A 74 9.66 4.11 -5.10
N ILE A 75 8.74 3.73 -5.98
CA ILE A 75 7.38 4.27 -6.05
C ILE A 75 6.39 3.11 -6.18
N LEU A 76 5.45 3.03 -5.25
CA LEU A 76 4.35 2.07 -5.27
C LEU A 76 3.02 2.81 -5.18
N LYS A 77 2.20 2.70 -6.24
CA LYS A 77 0.87 3.30 -6.30
C LYS A 77 -0.15 2.18 -6.46
N LEU A 78 -1.04 2.04 -5.50
CA LEU A 78 -2.02 0.96 -5.44
C LEU A 78 -3.43 1.55 -5.41
N SER A 79 -4.34 0.95 -6.16
CA SER A 79 -5.75 1.32 -6.18
C SER A 79 -6.66 0.11 -6.31
N PHE A 80 -7.72 0.08 -5.51
CA PHE A 80 -8.74 -0.99 -5.52
C PHE A 80 -8.20 -2.41 -5.27
N VAL A 81 -7.03 -2.54 -4.65
CA VAL A 81 -6.44 -3.83 -4.24
C VAL A 81 -6.62 -4.06 -2.74
N GLU A 82 -6.23 -5.24 -2.28
CA GLU A 82 -6.14 -5.59 -0.87
C GLU A 82 -4.69 -5.85 -0.47
N LEU A 83 -4.34 -5.36 0.72
CA LEU A 83 -3.10 -5.69 1.39
C LEU A 83 -3.42 -6.54 2.62
N ASP A 84 -3.17 -7.84 2.54
CA ASP A 84 -3.46 -8.81 3.59
C ASP A 84 -2.46 -8.72 4.75
N SER A 85 -2.95 -8.77 5.99
CA SER A 85 -2.15 -8.75 7.23
C SER A 85 -1.23 -9.97 7.36
N SER A 86 -1.54 -11.08 6.68
CA SER A 86 -0.67 -12.28 6.65
C SER A 86 0.62 -12.08 5.83
N SER A 87 0.72 -10.97 5.09
CA SER A 87 1.86 -10.64 4.24
C SER A 87 2.87 -9.75 4.97
N SER A 88 4.15 -10.06 4.81
CA SER A 88 5.23 -9.16 5.22
C SER A 88 5.56 -8.26 4.03
N PHE A 89 5.17 -6.99 4.13
CA PHE A 89 5.47 -5.99 3.11
C PHE A 89 6.72 -5.21 3.52
N SER A 90 7.85 -5.53 2.90
CA SER A 90 9.11 -4.80 3.08
C SER A 90 9.61 -4.33 1.72
N PHE A 91 9.75 -3.02 1.55
CA PHE A 91 10.25 -2.39 0.34
C PHE A 91 11.41 -1.45 0.71
N PRO A 92 12.64 -1.96 0.82
CA PRO A 92 13.75 -1.22 1.44
C PRO A 92 14.12 0.08 0.70
N SER A 93 13.89 0.14 -0.61
CA SER A 93 14.18 1.33 -1.43
C SER A 93 12.95 2.25 -1.64
N LEU A 94 11.79 1.91 -1.07
CA LEU A 94 10.55 2.61 -1.33
C LEU A 94 10.60 4.00 -0.73
N LYS A 95 10.37 5.03 -1.56
CA LYS A 95 10.34 6.44 -1.19
C LYS A 95 8.92 6.99 -1.17
N THR A 96 8.06 6.49 -2.06
CA THR A 96 6.68 6.96 -2.17
C THR A 96 5.70 5.78 -2.18
N LEU A 97 4.74 5.83 -1.26
CA LEU A 97 3.63 4.90 -1.21
C LEU A 97 2.31 5.67 -1.32
N SER A 98 1.50 5.32 -2.32
CA SER A 98 0.16 5.90 -2.49
C SER A 98 -0.87 4.78 -2.53
N LEU A 99 -1.82 4.81 -1.60
CA LEU A 99 -2.88 3.83 -1.44
C LEU A 99 -4.23 4.52 -1.63
N ALA A 100 -4.95 4.17 -2.69
CA ALA A 100 -6.26 4.75 -2.99
C ALA A 100 -7.35 3.68 -3.03
N ARG A 101 -8.36 3.75 -2.16
CA ARG A 101 -9.47 2.78 -2.10
C ARG A 101 -8.96 1.34 -1.94
N VAL A 102 -7.90 1.18 -1.15
CA VAL A 102 -7.29 -0.10 -0.83
C VAL A 102 -7.99 -0.68 0.41
N ARG A 103 -8.24 -1.99 0.40
CA ARG A 103 -8.62 -2.73 1.61
C ARG A 103 -7.35 -3.09 2.39
N LEU A 104 -7.23 -2.58 3.60
CA LEU A 104 -6.08 -2.77 4.48
C LEU A 104 -6.40 -3.83 5.53
N GLY A 105 -5.56 -4.85 5.61
CA GLY A 105 -5.52 -5.74 6.76
C GLY A 105 -4.91 -5.05 7.98
N ASP A 106 -5.11 -5.67 9.14
CA ASP A 106 -4.65 -5.13 10.41
C ASP A 106 -3.13 -4.92 10.45
N ASN A 107 -2.72 -3.74 10.95
CA ASN A 107 -1.33 -3.30 11.11
C ASN A 107 -0.48 -3.32 9.83
N VAL A 108 -1.09 -3.41 8.65
CA VAL A 108 -0.36 -3.46 7.37
C VAL A 108 0.43 -2.18 7.11
N VAL A 109 -0.14 -1.02 7.43
CA VAL A 109 0.54 0.28 7.25
C VAL A 109 1.80 0.34 8.11
N GLU A 110 1.70 -0.06 9.38
CA GLU A 110 2.83 -0.14 10.31
C GLU A 110 3.90 -1.12 9.83
N LYS A 111 3.52 -2.30 9.35
CA LYS A 111 4.44 -3.28 8.75
C LYS A 111 5.20 -2.70 7.56
N ILE A 112 4.53 -1.95 6.69
CA ILE A 112 5.18 -1.30 5.55
C ILE A 112 6.16 -0.23 6.01
N LEU A 113 5.78 0.60 7.00
CA LEU A 113 6.64 1.62 7.58
C LEU A 113 7.91 1.00 8.18
N MET A 114 7.78 -0.06 8.98
CA MET A 114 8.93 -0.79 9.53
C MET A 114 9.80 -1.46 8.45
N GLY A 115 9.16 -1.97 7.39
CA GLY A 115 9.84 -2.67 6.31
C GLY A 115 10.43 -1.77 5.22
N SER A 116 10.19 -0.46 5.27
CA SER A 116 10.53 0.50 4.21
C SER A 116 11.20 1.74 4.79
N SER A 117 12.42 1.58 5.30
CA SER A 117 13.19 2.63 6.00
C SER A 117 13.57 3.85 5.14
N SER A 118 13.33 3.80 3.83
CA SER A 118 13.57 4.92 2.91
C SER A 118 12.30 5.70 2.57
N LEU A 119 11.15 5.37 3.18
CA LEU A 119 9.87 5.95 2.80
C LEU A 119 9.81 7.42 3.20
N GLU A 120 9.65 8.30 2.21
CA GLU A 120 9.62 9.75 2.36
C GLU A 120 8.18 10.30 2.28
N SER A 121 7.29 9.62 1.55
CA SER A 121 5.91 10.05 1.33
C SER A 121 4.92 8.89 1.44
N LEU A 122 3.87 9.10 2.23
CA LEU A 122 2.76 8.17 2.43
C LEU A 122 1.42 8.89 2.17
N ASP A 123 0.68 8.40 1.19
CA ASP A 123 -0.66 8.88 0.86
C ASP A 123 -1.69 7.78 1.10
N LEU A 124 -2.68 8.05 1.96
CA LEU A 124 -3.83 7.19 2.23
C LEU A 124 -5.10 7.91 1.78
N HIS A 125 -5.81 7.35 0.79
CA HIS A 125 -6.99 7.98 0.22
C HIS A 125 -8.16 7.01 0.10
N LEU A 126 -9.20 7.22 0.89
CA LEU A 126 -10.44 6.44 0.93
C LEU A 126 -10.22 4.93 1.12
N CYS A 127 -9.18 4.55 1.88
CA CYS A 127 -8.93 3.16 2.25
C CYS A 127 -9.98 2.67 3.27
N CYS A 128 -10.19 1.36 3.32
CA CYS A 128 -11.06 0.72 4.32
C CYS A 128 -10.32 -0.45 4.98
N LEU A 129 -10.75 -0.83 6.18
CA LEU A 129 -10.16 -1.93 6.93
C LEU A 129 -10.88 -3.25 6.67
N ALA A 130 -10.16 -4.37 6.79
CA ALA A 130 -10.70 -5.71 6.57
C ALA A 130 -11.45 -6.26 7.79
N SER A 131 -11.05 -5.92 9.02
CA SER A 131 -11.58 -6.54 10.24
C SER A 131 -11.67 -5.58 11.44
N ASP A 132 -10.67 -4.72 11.66
CA ASP A 132 -10.74 -3.66 12.69
C ASP A 132 -11.46 -2.41 12.16
N PRO A 133 -12.39 -1.77 12.88
CA PRO A 133 -12.93 -0.47 12.46
C PRO A 133 -11.91 0.69 12.57
N GLN A 134 -10.78 0.52 13.26
CA GLN A 134 -9.85 1.61 13.58
C GLN A 134 -8.44 1.38 13.06
N LEU A 135 -7.92 2.35 12.32
CA LEU A 135 -6.56 2.43 11.79
C LEU A 135 -5.70 3.21 12.79
N ARG A 136 -4.63 2.56 13.23
CA ARG A 136 -3.55 3.18 14.00
C ARG A 136 -2.36 3.40 13.07
N ILE A 137 -1.82 4.61 13.08
CA ILE A 137 -0.65 4.95 12.28
C ILE A 137 0.45 5.39 13.24
N ASN A 138 1.35 4.46 13.55
CA ASN A 138 2.58 4.76 14.27
C ASN A 138 3.70 5.02 13.26
N ILE A 139 4.18 6.26 13.19
CA ILE A 139 5.33 6.64 12.36
C ILE A 139 6.62 6.86 13.15
N GLN A 140 6.65 6.55 14.46
CA GLN A 140 7.84 6.75 15.31
C GLN A 140 9.06 5.97 14.83
N HIS A 141 8.84 4.84 14.16
CA HIS A 141 9.93 4.04 13.59
C HIS A 141 10.43 4.55 12.23
N SER A 142 9.71 5.50 11.62
CA SER A 142 10.09 6.07 10.33
C SER A 142 10.88 7.35 10.51
N LEU A 143 12.18 7.29 10.25
CA LEU A 143 13.07 8.45 10.31
C LEU A 143 13.11 9.24 9.00
N SER A 144 12.66 8.64 7.89
CA SER A 144 12.71 9.22 6.55
C SER A 144 11.41 9.89 6.12
N LEU A 145 10.29 9.60 6.79
CA LEU A 145 8.97 10.08 6.36
C LEU A 145 8.86 11.59 6.57
N LYS A 146 8.55 12.30 5.49
CA LYS A 146 8.46 13.75 5.42
C LYS A 146 7.04 14.21 5.09
N PHE A 147 6.34 13.45 4.26
CA PHE A 147 5.03 13.82 3.74
C PHE A 147 3.99 12.76 4.11
N LEU A 148 2.95 13.17 4.83
CA LEU A 148 1.82 12.32 5.18
C LEU A 148 0.51 12.96 4.70
N TYR A 149 -0.17 12.30 3.77
CA TYR A 149 -1.50 12.68 3.30
C TYR A 149 -2.51 11.61 3.73
N ILE A 150 -3.54 12.02 4.45
CA ILE A 150 -4.62 11.14 4.90
C ILE A 150 -5.95 11.77 4.52
N ASN A 151 -6.68 11.08 3.65
CA ASN A 151 -8.07 11.34 3.33
C ASN A 151 -8.84 10.06 3.60
N LEU A 152 -9.42 9.93 4.78
CA LEU A 152 -10.14 8.73 5.21
C LEU A 152 -11.47 9.15 5.85
N THR A 153 -12.41 8.21 5.96
CA THR A 153 -13.68 8.50 6.66
C THR A 153 -13.45 8.69 8.16
N LYS A 154 -14.22 9.61 8.76
CA LYS A 154 -14.10 10.15 10.14
C LYS A 154 -13.85 9.13 11.25
N ASP A 155 -14.27 7.87 11.08
CA ASP A 155 -14.22 6.83 12.12
C ASP A 155 -13.03 5.88 11.99
N LEU A 156 -12.24 5.99 10.92
CA LEU A 156 -11.16 5.04 10.65
C LEU A 156 -9.84 5.43 11.28
N VAL A 157 -9.59 6.65 11.78
CA VAL A 157 -8.26 7.04 12.30
C VAL A 157 -8.33 7.28 13.79
N GLU A 158 -7.61 6.47 14.58
CA GLU A 158 -7.62 6.58 16.04
C GLU A 158 -6.44 7.41 16.58
N LEU A 159 -5.22 7.12 16.12
CA LEU A 159 -4.00 7.72 16.64
C LEU A 159 -2.97 7.92 15.53
N ILE A 160 -2.34 9.09 15.54
CA ILE A 160 -1.17 9.41 14.71
C ILE A 160 -0.07 9.92 15.63
N GLU A 161 1.00 9.14 15.77
CA GLU A 161 2.17 9.52 16.58
C GLU A 161 3.24 10.13 15.67
N LEU A 162 3.37 11.45 15.70
CA LEU A 162 4.15 12.22 14.72
C LEU A 162 5.59 12.51 15.15
N ILE A 163 6.54 12.23 14.26
CA ILE A 163 7.91 12.76 14.33
C ILE A 163 8.38 13.17 12.93
N ASN A 164 9.19 14.23 12.84
CA ASN A 164 9.99 14.60 11.65
C ASN A 164 9.23 14.85 10.32
N LEU A 165 7.92 15.10 10.33
CA LEU A 165 7.19 15.46 9.11
C LEU A 165 7.45 16.91 8.67
N GLU A 166 7.67 17.09 7.37
CA GLU A 166 7.69 18.39 6.69
C GLU A 166 6.27 18.84 6.29
N SER A 167 5.37 17.89 6.02
CA SER A 167 3.98 18.18 5.68
C SER A 167 3.03 17.10 6.20
N LEU A 168 1.92 17.55 6.79
CA LEU A 168 0.80 16.74 7.21
C LEU A 168 -0.49 17.31 6.62
N ILE A 169 -1.20 16.51 5.82
CA ILE A 169 -2.48 16.88 5.25
C ILE A 169 -3.52 15.86 5.71
N LEU A 170 -4.56 16.36 6.37
CA LEU A 170 -5.67 15.58 6.87
C LEU A 170 -6.97 16.07 6.23
N VAL A 171 -7.72 15.16 5.62
CA VAL A 171 -9.01 15.43 4.95
C VAL A 171 -10.04 14.44 5.50
N ASP A 172 -11.22 14.95 5.84
CA ASP A 172 -12.36 14.15 6.34
C ASP A 172 -12.10 13.29 7.60
N VAL A 173 -11.05 13.58 8.36
CA VAL A 173 -10.73 12.92 9.65
C VAL A 173 -11.45 13.58 10.84
N SER A 174 -11.68 12.82 11.92
CA SER A 174 -12.25 13.33 13.18
C SER A 174 -11.17 13.53 14.24
N PHE A 175 -11.10 14.72 14.85
CA PHE A 175 -10.01 15.11 15.76
C PHE A 175 -10.16 14.67 17.21
N HIS A 176 -11.27 14.02 17.58
CA HIS A 176 -11.57 13.69 18.98
C HIS A 176 -10.56 12.74 19.67
N LYS A 177 -9.60 12.16 18.93
CA LYS A 177 -8.55 11.26 19.45
C LYS A 177 -7.12 11.60 19.01
N LEU A 178 -6.92 12.64 18.19
CA LEU A 178 -5.64 12.86 17.49
C LEU A 178 -4.51 13.45 18.34
N MET A 179 -4.74 13.77 19.62
CA MET A 179 -3.77 14.49 20.46
C MET A 179 -3.76 13.96 21.89
N GLN A 180 -3.10 12.81 22.11
CA GLN A 180 -2.49 12.50 23.41
C GLN A 180 -0.97 12.56 23.21
N GLY A 181 -0.44 13.78 23.17
CA GLY A 181 1.00 14.01 23.25
C GLY A 181 1.42 14.10 24.72
N ASN A 182 2.51 13.43 25.08
CA ASN A 182 3.27 13.70 26.31
C ASN A 182 3.93 15.07 26.26
#